data_AF-A0A200HRV2-F1
#
_entry.id   AF-A0A200HRV2-F1
#
_cell.length_a   1.000
_cell.length_b   1.000
_cell.length_c   1.000
_cell.angle_alpha   90.00
_cell.angle_beta   90.00
_cell.angle_gamma   90.00
#
_symmetry.space_group_name_H-M   'P 1'
#
loop_
_entity.id
_entity.type
_entity.pdbx_description
1 polymer ?
#
loop_
_entity_poly.entity_id
_entity_poly.type
_entity_poly.pdbx_seq_one_letter_code
_entity_poly.pdbx_strand_id
1 'polypeptide(L)'
;MKTLGMSIIFILVRKLKVIRIYIAVSYTHLDVYKRQALMYSFLILGIFVPFQVIMIPITTMMTKLGLSNIPGLIILYLAYAIPQTLFLYVGYIKTAIPEELDEAAEIDGCGKFRMYFQIAFPLMKPMHATTLIINALWIWNDFLLPLLILNKDNSNWTLPLFLSLIHI
;
A
#
# COMPACT_ATOMS: atom_id res chain seq x y z
N MET A 1 -15.04 15.85 6.55
CA MET A 1 -13.65 16.31 6.32
C MET A 1 -12.65 15.78 7.36
N LYS A 2 -12.87 15.96 8.68
CA LYS A 2 -11.99 15.39 9.73
C LYS A 2 -11.83 13.86 9.66
N THR A 3 -12.92 13.15 9.34
CA THR A 3 -12.96 11.69 9.13
C THR A 3 -12.06 11.21 8.00
N LEU A 4 -11.92 12.00 6.94
CA LEU A 4 -11.14 11.64 5.75
C LEU A 4 -9.63 11.73 5.99
N GLY A 5 -9.17 12.82 6.61
CA GLY A 5 -7.77 12.98 6.98
C GLY A 5 -7.30 11.89 7.96
N MET A 6 -8.16 11.52 8.92
CA MET A 6 -7.91 10.39 9.81
C MET A 6 -7.83 9.05 9.06
N SER A 7 -8.69 8.83 8.06
CA SER A 7 -8.64 7.64 7.19
C SER A 7 -7.36 7.56 6.37
N ILE A 8 -6.84 8.67 5.84
CA ILE A 8 -5.59 8.69 5.07
C ILE A 8 -4.40 8.26 5.93
N ILE A 9 -4.23 8.88 7.11
CA ILE A 9 -3.15 8.52 8.04
C ILE A 9 -3.27 7.04 8.43
N PHE A 10 -4.49 6.58 8.71
CA PHE A 10 -4.75 5.18 9.01
C PHE A 10 -4.33 4.24 7.86
N ILE A 11 -4.70 4.54 6.61
CA ILE A 11 -4.30 3.76 5.43
C ILE A 11 -2.77 3.73 5.30
N LEU A 12 -2.11 4.88 5.39
CA LEU A 12 -0.65 4.99 5.24
C LEU A 12 0.10 4.17 6.30
N VAL A 13 -0.33 4.26 7.56
CA VAL A 13 0.27 3.51 8.67
C VAL A 13 0.03 2.00 8.53
N ARG A 14 -1.21 1.59 8.21
CA ARG A 14 -1.55 0.17 8.06
C ARG A 14 -0.78 -0.46 6.90
N LYS A 15 -0.74 0.22 5.76
CA LYS A 15 0.07 -0.18 4.61
C LYS A 15 1.55 -0.33 4.97
N LEU A 16 2.15 0.67 5.63
CA LEU A 16 3.57 0.61 6.00
C LEU A 16 3.87 -0.56 6.94
N LYS A 17 2.97 -0.87 7.88
CA LYS A 17 3.09 -2.06 8.75
C LYS A 17 3.07 -3.35 7.95
N VAL A 18 2.16 -3.50 6.98
CA VAL A 18 2.08 -4.69 6.11
C VAL A 18 3.38 -4.86 5.31
N ILE A 19 3.87 -3.79 4.71
CA ILE A 19 5.11 -3.82 3.91
C ILE A 19 6.32 -4.16 4.77
N ARG A 20 6.44 -3.56 5.96
CA ARG A 20 7.49 -3.87 6.93
C ARG A 20 7.49 -5.36 7.30
N ILE A 21 6.32 -5.93 7.58
CA ILE A 21 6.20 -7.36 7.90
C ILE A 21 6.58 -8.22 6.70
N TYR A 22 6.06 -7.90 5.50
CA TYR A 22 6.36 -8.64 4.29
C TYR A 22 7.87 -8.73 4.04
N ILE A 23 8.56 -7.58 4.05
CA ILE A 23 10.00 -7.52 3.80
C ILE A 23 10.79 -8.23 4.92
N ALA A 24 10.39 -8.06 6.19
CA ALA A 24 11.04 -8.75 7.31
C ALA A 24 10.98 -10.28 7.15
N VAL A 25 9.84 -10.84 6.72
CA VAL A 25 9.71 -12.28 6.46
C VAL A 25 10.60 -12.69 5.28
N SER A 26 10.70 -11.88 4.23
CA SER A 26 11.59 -12.13 3.09
C SER A 26 13.07 -12.17 3.46
N TYR A 27 13.53 -11.31 4.38
CA TYR A 27 14.92 -11.31 4.84
C TYR A 27 15.26 -12.48 5.77
N THR A 28 14.28 -13.03 6.48
CA THR A 28 14.53 -14.00 7.58
C THR A 28 14.32 -15.45 7.19
N HIS A 29 13.46 -15.73 6.21
CA HIS A 29 13.07 -17.10 5.86
C HIS A 29 13.35 -17.39 4.38
N LEU A 30 14.55 -17.93 4.11
CA LEU A 30 14.99 -18.27 2.75
C LEU A 30 14.10 -19.37 2.11
N ASP A 31 13.56 -20.30 2.90
CA ASP A 31 12.68 -21.37 2.41
C ASP A 31 11.33 -20.86 1.87
N VAL A 32 10.92 -19.65 2.29
CA VAL A 32 9.64 -19.03 1.90
C VAL A 32 9.80 -18.16 0.65
N TYR A 33 11.04 -17.99 0.15
CA TYR A 33 11.38 -17.14 -0.99
C TYR A 33 10.58 -17.48 -2.24
N LYS A 34 10.39 -18.76 -2.58
CA LYS A 34 9.63 -19.17 -3.78
C LYS A 34 8.16 -18.73 -3.70
N ARG A 35 7.52 -18.87 -2.53
CA ARG A 35 6.13 -18.47 -2.31
C ARG A 35 5.96 -16.95 -2.34
N GLN A 36 6.92 -16.22 -1.78
CA GLN A 36 6.92 -14.76 -1.81
C GLN A 36 7.21 -14.21 -3.19
N ALA A 37 8.14 -14.81 -3.94
CA ALA A 37 8.40 -14.44 -5.33
C ALA A 37 7.14 -14.64 -6.19
N LEU A 38 6.42 -15.74 -6.00
CA LEU A 38 5.14 -15.98 -6.68
C LEU A 38 4.09 -14.92 -6.28
N MET A 39 3.93 -14.65 -4.99
CA MET A 39 2.98 -13.65 -4.49
C MET A 39 3.32 -12.24 -5.01
N TYR A 40 4.60 -11.87 -5.01
CA TYR A 40 5.11 -10.63 -5.57
C TYR A 40 4.79 -10.50 -7.06
N SER A 41 5.04 -11.56 -7.84
CA SER A 41 4.71 -11.59 -9.27
C SER A 41 3.22 -11.39 -9.53
N PHE A 42 2.34 -12.05 -8.78
CA PHE A 42 0.89 -11.84 -8.89
C PHE A 42 0.48 -10.41 -8.53
N LEU A 43 1.07 -9.81 -7.49
CA LEU A 43 0.80 -8.43 -7.10
C LEU A 43 1.21 -7.44 -8.19
N ILE A 44 2.37 -7.64 -8.82
CA ILE A 44 2.84 -6.77 -9.90
C ILE A 44 1.93 -6.86 -11.13
N LEU A 45 1.48 -8.06 -11.51
CA LEU A 45 0.54 -8.22 -12.62
C LEU A 45 -0.74 -7.40 -12.39
N GLY A 46 -1.21 -7.31 -11.14
CA GLY A 46 -2.36 -6.49 -10.76
C GLY A 46 -2.15 -4.98 -10.94
N ILE A 47 -0.92 -4.47 -10.88
CA ILE A 47 -0.63 -3.03 -11.07
C ILE A 47 -0.91 -2.59 -12.50
N PHE A 48 -0.72 -3.49 -13.47
CA PHE A 48 -0.94 -3.20 -14.89
C PHE A 48 -2.42 -3.23 -15.28
N VAL A 49 -3.32 -3.69 -14.41
CA VAL A 49 -4.75 -3.67 -14.66
C VAL A 49 -5.28 -2.26 -14.42
N PRO A 50 -5.72 -1.54 -15.47
CA PRO A 50 -6.22 -0.19 -15.29
C PRO A 50 -7.52 -0.21 -14.48
N PHE A 51 -7.63 0.72 -13.53
CA PHE A 51 -8.78 0.84 -12.64
C PHE A 51 -10.11 0.86 -13.40
N GLN A 52 -10.14 1.53 -14.54
CA GLN A 52 -11.31 1.69 -15.41
C GLN A 52 -11.90 0.37 -15.88
N VAL A 53 -11.07 -0.66 -16.10
CA VAL A 53 -11.53 -1.99 -16.54
C VAL A 53 -12.23 -2.73 -15.41
N ILE A 54 -11.78 -2.54 -14.16
CA ILE A 54 -12.29 -3.25 -12.99
C ILE A 54 -13.28 -2.44 -12.15
N MET A 55 -13.56 -1.20 -12.55
CA MET A 55 -14.38 -0.24 -11.84
C MET A 55 -15.83 -0.72 -11.60
N ILE A 56 -16.51 -1.22 -12.63
CA ILE A 56 -17.87 -1.75 -12.51
C ILE A 56 -17.91 -3.05 -11.69
N PRO A 57 -17.06 -4.06 -11.95
CA PRO A 57 -17.11 -5.29 -11.16
C PRO A 57 -16.72 -5.07 -9.70
N ILE A 58 -15.74 -4.22 -9.39
CA ILE A 58 -15.34 -3.98 -7.99
C ILE A 58 -16.46 -3.30 -7.20
N THR A 59 -17.12 -2.30 -7.78
CA THR A 59 -18.21 -1.57 -7.11
C THR A 59 -19.44 -2.43 -6.90
N THR A 60 -19.76 -3.27 -7.88
CA THR A 60 -20.82 -4.29 -7.78
C THR A 60 -20.48 -5.31 -6.69
N MET A 61 -19.24 -5.79 -6.64
CA MET A 61 -18.77 -6.73 -5.61
C MET A 61 -18.90 -6.12 -4.21
N MET A 62 -18.41 -4.90 -4.02
CA MET A 62 -18.46 -4.22 -2.72
C MET A 62 -19.90 -3.95 -2.27
N THR A 63 -20.80 -3.63 -3.19
CA THR A 63 -22.24 -3.54 -2.90
C THR A 63 -22.80 -4.87 -2.42
N LYS A 64 -22.52 -5.97 -3.13
CA LYS A 64 -23.00 -7.31 -2.76
C LYS A 64 -22.48 -7.77 -1.40
N LEU A 65 -21.25 -7.37 -1.06
CA LEU A 65 -20.63 -7.66 0.24
C LEU A 65 -21.11 -6.74 1.37
N GLY A 66 -21.96 -5.75 1.09
CA GLY A 66 -22.39 -4.75 2.09
C GLY A 66 -21.26 -3.78 2.51
N LEU A 67 -20.20 -3.68 1.71
CA LEU A 67 -19.02 -2.85 1.95
C LEU A 67 -19.05 -1.55 1.13
N SER A 68 -20.23 -1.07 0.76
CA SER A 68 -20.42 0.27 0.17
C SER A 68 -20.40 1.36 1.24
N ASN A 69 -19.30 1.43 1.99
CA ASN A 69 -19.12 2.33 3.13
C ASN A 69 -17.64 2.69 3.31
N ILE A 70 -17.34 3.56 4.29
CA ILE A 70 -15.96 4.03 4.55
C ILE A 70 -14.99 2.86 4.82
N PRO A 71 -15.31 1.85 5.64
CA PRO A 71 -14.47 0.66 5.80
C PRO A 71 -14.14 -0.05 4.48
N GLY A 72 -15.14 -0.27 3.62
CA GLY A 72 -14.93 -0.86 2.31
C GLY A 72 -14.02 -0.02 1.41
N LEU A 73 -14.20 1.30 1.43
CA LEU A 73 -13.31 2.22 0.70
C LEU A 73 -11.86 2.14 1.21
N ILE A 74 -11.65 2.07 2.53
CA ILE A 74 -10.31 1.89 3.13
C ILE A 74 -9.67 0.58 2.67
N ILE A 75 -10.43 -0.51 2.61
CA ILE A 75 -9.95 -1.81 2.13
C ILE A 75 -9.49 -1.72 0.68
N LEU A 76 -10.28 -1.07 -0.19
CA LEU A 76 -9.89 -0.88 -1.60
C LEU A 76 -8.63 -0.04 -1.73
N TYR A 77 -8.52 1.07 -1.00
CA TYR A 77 -7.29 1.88 -1.01
C TYR A 77 -6.06 1.08 -0.58
N LEU A 78 -6.19 0.24 0.46
CA LEU A 78 -5.10 -0.65 0.87
C LEU A 78 -4.77 -1.68 -0.22
N ALA A 79 -5.78 -2.28 -0.84
CA ALA A 79 -5.61 -3.29 -1.89
C ALA A 79 -4.87 -2.73 -3.11
N TYR A 80 -5.13 -1.48 -3.50
CA TYR A 80 -4.42 -0.81 -4.60
C TYR A 80 -3.03 -0.28 -4.18
N ALA A 81 -2.90 0.28 -2.98
CA ALA A 81 -1.65 0.91 -2.54
C ALA A 81 -0.54 -0.10 -2.20
N ILE A 82 -0.89 -1.29 -1.70
CA ILE A 82 0.09 -2.30 -1.26
C ILE A 82 0.95 -2.83 -2.42
N PRO A 83 0.39 -3.32 -3.55
CA PRO A 83 1.18 -3.81 -4.69
C PRO A 83 2.17 -2.76 -5.20
N GLN A 84 1.69 -1.54 -5.46
CA GLN A 84 2.53 -0.44 -5.95
C GLN A 84 3.63 -0.10 -4.95
N THR A 85 3.30 0.01 -3.67
CA THR A 85 4.28 0.31 -2.62
C THR A 85 5.32 -0.79 -2.56
N LEU A 86 4.91 -2.07 -2.54
CA LEU A 86 5.83 -3.20 -2.50
C LEU A 86 6.77 -3.23 -3.70
N PHE A 87 6.26 -2.98 -4.90
CA PHE A 87 7.07 -2.85 -6.11
C PHE A 87 8.17 -1.80 -5.96
N LEU A 88 7.83 -0.62 -5.42
CA LEU A 88 8.81 0.44 -5.18
C LEU A 88 9.83 0.06 -4.11
N TYR A 89 9.42 -0.59 -3.01
CA TYR A 89 10.36 -1.05 -1.98
C TYR A 89 11.32 -2.12 -2.50
N VAL A 90 10.83 -3.10 -3.26
CA VAL A 90 11.68 -4.14 -3.84
C VAL A 90 12.68 -3.53 -4.82
N GLY A 91 12.23 -2.59 -5.67
CA GLY A 91 13.13 -1.83 -6.54
C GLY A 91 14.20 -1.07 -5.75
N TYR A 92 13.79 -0.33 -4.72
CA TYR A 92 14.70 0.45 -3.88
C TYR A 92 15.73 -0.42 -3.14
N ILE A 93 15.29 -1.53 -2.53
CA ILE A 93 16.18 -2.46 -1.84
C ILE A 93 17.25 -2.96 -2.80
N LYS A 94 16.85 -3.40 -4.01
CA LYS A 94 17.79 -3.92 -5.02
C LYS A 94 18.81 -2.90 -5.50
N THR A 95 18.46 -1.61 -5.52
CA THR A 95 19.34 -0.58 -6.08
C THR A 95 20.13 0.21 -5.04
N ALA A 96 19.60 0.34 -3.82
CA ALA A 96 20.10 1.27 -2.81
C ALA A 96 20.64 0.60 -1.55
N ILE A 97 20.36 -0.70 -1.32
CA ILE A 97 20.92 -1.46 -0.21
C ILE A 97 22.03 -2.37 -0.77
N PRO A 98 23.30 -2.11 -0.44
CA PRO A 98 24.41 -2.93 -0.91
C PRO A 98 24.35 -4.36 -0.36
N GLU A 99 24.65 -5.36 -1.19
CA GLU A 99 24.65 -6.78 -0.80
C GLU A 99 25.76 -7.08 0.22
N GLU A 100 26.83 -6.30 0.24
CA GLU A 100 27.95 -6.43 1.18
C GLU A 100 27.51 -6.20 2.64
N LEU A 101 26.40 -5.48 2.87
CA LEU A 101 25.83 -5.34 4.21
C LEU A 101 25.28 -6.66 4.75
N ASP A 102 24.76 -7.52 3.88
CA ASP A 102 24.27 -8.85 4.24
C ASP A 102 25.42 -9.80 4.60
N GLU A 103 26.55 -9.69 3.91
CA GLU A 103 27.78 -10.45 4.17
C GLU A 103 28.48 -9.96 5.45
N ALA A 104 28.62 -8.66 5.63
CA ALA A 104 29.22 -8.07 6.83
C ALA A 104 28.41 -8.44 8.10
N ALA A 105 27.08 -8.39 8.01
CA ALA A 105 26.21 -8.81 9.11
C ALA A 105 26.41 -10.28 9.47
N GLU A 106 26.67 -11.16 8.49
CA GLU A 106 26.93 -12.57 8.74
C GLU A 106 28.29 -12.81 9.42
N ILE A 107 29.33 -12.10 8.97
CA ILE A 107 30.67 -12.14 9.59
C ILE A 107 30.62 -11.65 11.05
N ASP A 108 29.85 -10.59 11.33
CA ASP A 108 29.66 -10.03 12.67
C ASP A 108 28.70 -10.85 13.55
N GLY A 109 28.17 -11.98 13.06
CA GLY A 109 27.21 -12.83 13.79
C GLY A 109 25.86 -12.14 14.02
N CYS A 110 25.53 -11.10 13.24
CA CYS A 110 24.26 -10.41 13.28
C CYS A 110 23.21 -11.19 12.49
N GLY A 111 22.28 -11.85 13.21
CA GLY A 111 21.19 -12.59 12.57
C GLY A 111 20.33 -11.71 11.63
N LYS A 112 19.82 -12.30 10.54
CA LYS A 112 19.06 -11.60 9.48
C LYS A 112 17.88 -10.75 10.00
N PHE A 113 17.22 -11.19 11.06
CA PHE A 113 16.15 -10.41 11.71
C PHE A 113 16.68 -9.08 12.27
N ARG A 114 17.81 -9.13 12.99
CA ARG A 114 18.44 -7.95 13.58
C ARG A 114 18.98 -7.03 12.49
N MET A 115 19.68 -7.59 11.49
CA MET A 115 20.17 -6.86 10.32
C MET A 115 19.05 -6.07 9.64
N TYR A 116 17.91 -6.71 9.37
CA TYR A 116 16.78 -6.03 8.76
C TYR A 116 16.27 -4.85 9.59
N PHE A 117 16.03 -5.05 10.89
CA PHE A 117 15.42 -4.01 11.73
C PHE A 117 16.37 -2.88 12.11
N GLN A 118 17.66 -3.17 12.28
CA GLN A 118 18.65 -2.20 12.75
C GLN A 118 19.41 -1.50 11.62
N ILE A 119 19.53 -2.15 10.46
CA ILE A 119 20.35 -1.66 9.35
C ILE A 119 19.48 -1.38 8.13
N ALA A 120 18.91 -2.41 7.50
CA ALA A 120 18.20 -2.25 6.23
C ALA A 120 16.96 -1.35 6.34
N PHE A 121 16.13 -1.53 7.37
CA PHE A 121 14.89 -0.75 7.55
C PHE A 121 15.15 0.75 7.78
N PRO A 122 16.07 1.16 8.66
CA PRO A 122 16.45 2.57 8.77
C PRO A 122 17.08 3.17 7.52
N LEU A 123 17.80 2.38 6.70
CA LEU A 123 18.35 2.84 5.42
C LEU A 123 17.24 3.14 4.39
N MET A 124 16.08 2.49 4.50
CA MET A 124 14.92 2.74 3.64
C MET A 124 14.11 4.01 3.99
N LYS A 125 14.58 4.85 4.92
CA LYS A 125 13.92 6.13 5.27
C LYS A 125 13.53 7.00 4.05
N PRO A 126 14.37 7.17 3.01
CA PRO A 126 13.98 7.92 1.82
C PRO A 126 12.78 7.29 1.11
N MET A 127 12.77 5.95 0.99
CA MET A 127 11.65 5.22 0.41
C MET A 127 10.37 5.33 1.24
N HIS A 128 10.48 5.36 2.57
CA HIS A 128 9.34 5.63 3.45
C HIS A 128 8.71 6.99 3.13
N ALA A 129 9.53 8.04 2.99
CA ALA A 129 9.06 9.38 2.63
C ALA A 129 8.40 9.40 1.25
N THR A 130 9.03 8.80 0.24
CA THR A 130 8.48 8.70 -1.12
C THR A 130 7.11 8.03 -1.14
N THR A 131 6.99 6.86 -0.52
CA THR A 131 5.70 6.13 -0.52
C THR A 131 4.65 6.80 0.34
N LEU A 132 5.04 7.60 1.35
CA LEU A 132 4.11 8.41 2.13
C LEU A 132 3.50 9.51 1.26
N ILE A 133 4.35 10.30 0.60
CA ILE A 133 3.93 11.45 -0.21
C ILE A 133 3.07 11.00 -1.40
N ILE A 134 3.53 10.02 -2.18
CA ILE A 134 2.83 9.55 -3.37
C ILE A 134 1.43 9.03 -3.01
N ASN A 135 1.32 8.20 -1.98
CA ASN A 135 0.03 7.63 -1.61
C ASN A 135 -0.89 8.66 -0.93
N ALA A 136 -0.34 9.58 -0.14
CA ALA A 136 -1.13 10.65 0.47
C ALA A 136 -1.77 11.54 -0.61
N LEU A 137 -0.98 11.98 -1.60
CA LEU A 137 -1.48 12.79 -2.70
C LEU A 137 -2.48 12.02 -3.56
N TRP A 138 -2.21 10.75 -3.85
CA TRP A 138 -3.12 9.92 -4.63
C TRP A 138 -4.48 9.77 -3.95
N ILE A 139 -4.53 9.37 -2.68
CA ILE A 139 -5.78 9.18 -1.94
C ILE A 139 -6.50 10.52 -1.74
N TRP A 140 -5.76 11.61 -1.49
CA TRP A 140 -6.34 12.93 -1.31
C TRP A 140 -7.02 13.45 -2.58
N ASN A 141 -6.40 13.23 -3.74
CA ASN A 141 -6.88 13.71 -5.03
C ASN A 141 -7.91 12.78 -5.67
N ASP A 142 -8.10 11.57 -5.17
CA ASP A 142 -9.01 10.61 -5.76
C ASP A 142 -10.48 10.95 -5.47
N PHE A 143 -11.24 11.06 -6.56
CA PHE A 143 -12.66 11.38 -6.56
C PHE A 143 -13.52 10.17 -6.95
N LEU A 144 -13.02 9.36 -7.89
CA LEU A 144 -13.84 8.40 -8.62
C LEU A 144 -14.16 7.17 -7.77
N LEU A 145 -13.19 6.62 -7.04
CA LEU A 145 -13.44 5.46 -6.17
C LEU A 145 -14.39 5.80 -5.01
N PRO A 146 -14.25 6.94 -4.31
CA PRO A 146 -15.23 7.35 -3.31
C PRO A 146 -16.63 7.59 -3.87
N LEU A 147 -16.74 8.24 -5.04
CA LEU A 147 -18.04 8.44 -5.71
C LEU A 147 -18.73 7.09 -5.88
N LEU A 148 -18.04 6.10 -6.42
CA LEU A 148 -18.70 4.85 -6.76
C LEU A 148 -19.06 3.99 -5.53
N ILE A 149 -18.34 4.16 -4.42
CA ILE A 149 -18.53 3.35 -3.21
C ILE A 149 -19.49 4.01 -2.22
N LEU A 150 -19.48 5.35 -2.10
CA LEU A 150 -20.19 6.10 -1.05
C LEU A 150 -21.42 6.87 -1.54
N ASN A 151 -21.65 7.01 -2.85
CA ASN A 151 -22.74 7.84 -3.40
C ASN A 151 -24.17 7.31 -3.15
N LYS A 152 -24.34 6.24 -2.38
CA LYS A 152 -25.67 5.79 -1.93
C LYS A 152 -26.19 6.56 -0.71
N ASP A 153 -25.30 7.19 0.06
CA ASP A 153 -25.63 7.93 1.27
C ASP A 153 -24.79 9.21 1.36
N ASN A 154 -25.46 10.36 1.25
CA ASN A 154 -24.82 11.68 1.20
C ASN A 154 -24.02 12.03 2.47
N SER A 155 -24.27 11.36 3.59
CA SER A 155 -23.58 11.62 4.85
C SER A 155 -22.10 11.20 4.87
N ASN A 156 -21.68 10.33 3.93
CA ASN A 156 -20.34 9.72 3.93
C ASN A 156 -19.40 10.26 2.85
N TRP A 157 -19.77 11.30 2.09
CA TRP A 157 -18.98 11.75 0.95
C TRP A 157 -17.56 12.22 1.31
N THR A 158 -16.62 11.94 0.38
CA THR A 158 -15.27 12.49 0.47
C THR A 158 -15.24 13.97 0.08
N LEU A 159 -14.16 14.67 0.43
CA LEU A 159 -14.05 16.11 0.16
C LEU A 159 -14.06 16.41 -1.35
N PRO A 160 -13.26 15.72 -2.21
CA PRO A 160 -13.40 15.90 -3.66
C PRO A 160 -14.80 15.56 -4.16
N LEU A 161 -15.42 14.50 -3.59
CA LEU A 161 -16.77 14.07 -3.97
C LEU A 161 -17.82 15.15 -3.73
N PHE A 162 -17.80 15.69 -2.52
CA PHE A 162 -18.69 16.75 -2.09
C PHE A 162 -18.53 18.02 -2.95
N LEU A 163 -17.30 18.41 -3.25
CA LEU A 163 -17.01 19.63 -4.03
C LEU A 163 -17.52 19.52 -5.47
N SER A 164 -17.37 18.36 -6.14
CA SER A 164 -17.80 18.25 -7.53
C SER A 164 -19.32 18.25 -7.72
N LEU A 165 -20.09 17.86 -6.69
CA LEU A 165 -21.55 17.73 -6.77
C LEU A 165 -22.27 19.05 -6.46
N ILE A 166 -21.57 20.06 -5.94
CA ILE A 166 -22.15 21.34 -5.52
C ILE A 166 -21.99 22.45 -6.58
N HIS A 167 -21.47 22.14 -7.77
CA HIS A 167 -21.38 23.05 -8.93
C HIS A 167 -21.08 24.52 -8.54
N ILE A 168 -19.89 24.73 -7.98
CA ILE A 168 -19.15 26.01 -8.02
C ILE A 168 -17.80 25.70 -8.65
#